data_AF-A0A2V1NV07-F1
#
_entry.id   AF-A0A2V1NV07-F1
#
_cell.length_a   1.000
_cell.length_b   1.000
_cell.length_c   1.000
_cell.angle_alpha   90.00
_cell.angle_beta   90.00
_cell.angle_gamma   90.00
#
_symmetry.space_group_name_H-M   'P 1'
#
loop_
_entity.id
_entity.type
_entity.pdbx_description
1 polymer ?
#
loop_
_entity_poly.entity_id
_entity_poly.type
_entity_poly.pdbx_seq_one_letter_code
_entity_poly.pdbx_strand_id
1 'polypeptide(L)'
;MKCTHWIGAERRYCGATKGVRRYVNSTVCPAHTPSALAGRPEPEPGPGMPDAAWTTASPISDSRIHDQRAISSGKRRSSSAAYRAAQAAVHHTT
;
A
#
# COMPACT_ATOMS: atom_id res chain seq x y z
N MET A 1 26.38 1.34 8.46
CA MET A 1 25.46 0.47 7.69
C MET A 1 26.20 -0.01 6.44
N LYS A 2 26.04 -1.28 6.01
CA LYS A 2 26.76 -1.86 4.86
C LYS A 2 25.81 -2.49 3.87
N CYS A 3 26.14 -2.49 2.59
CA CYS A 3 25.37 -3.18 1.57
C CYS A 3 25.43 -4.70 1.78
N THR A 4 24.26 -5.34 1.85
CA THR A 4 24.10 -6.79 2.04
C THR A 4 23.70 -7.51 0.77
N HIS A 5 23.85 -6.88 -0.40
CA HIS A 5 23.60 -7.53 -1.68
C HIS A 5 24.63 -8.63 -1.93
N TRP A 6 24.16 -9.81 -2.35
CA TRP A 6 24.99 -10.95 -2.73
C TRP A 6 25.31 -10.90 -4.22
N ILE A 7 26.60 -10.81 -4.56
CA ILE A 7 27.08 -10.79 -5.94
C ILE A 7 27.34 -12.23 -6.38
N GLY A 8 26.40 -12.81 -7.13
CA GLY A 8 26.45 -14.22 -7.52
C GLY A 8 27.74 -14.63 -8.25
N ALA A 9 28.19 -13.80 -9.20
CA ALA A 9 29.39 -14.06 -10.00
C ALA A 9 30.68 -14.09 -9.14
N GLU A 10 30.75 -13.27 -8.10
CA GLU A 10 31.93 -13.13 -7.24
C GLU A 10 31.83 -13.96 -5.95
N ARG A 11 30.70 -14.65 -5.72
CA ARG A 11 30.41 -15.45 -4.52
C ARG A 11 30.72 -14.70 -3.21
N ARG A 12 30.38 -13.41 -3.16
CA ARG A 12 30.57 -12.57 -1.97
C ARG A 12 29.47 -11.53 -1.80
N TYR A 13 29.38 -10.96 -0.60
CA TYR A 13 28.58 -9.77 -0.36
C TYR A 13 29.30 -8.50 -0.83
N CYS A 14 28.54 -7.51 -1.28
CA CYS A 14 29.07 -6.23 -1.74
C CYS A 14 29.86 -5.49 -0.64
N GLY A 15 29.28 -5.33 0.56
CA GLY A 15 29.96 -4.71 1.70
C GLY A 15 30.16 -3.19 1.63
N ALA A 16 29.76 -2.52 0.55
CA ALA A 16 29.91 -1.08 0.39
C ALA A 16 29.24 -0.30 1.53
N THR A 17 29.88 0.76 2.01
CA THR A 17 29.41 1.58 3.15
C THR A 17 28.91 2.96 2.74
N LYS A 18 29.18 3.40 1.52
CA LYS A 18 28.75 4.71 0.99
C LYS A 18 27.34 4.65 0.40
N GLY A 19 26.51 5.64 0.74
CA GLY A 19 25.17 5.80 0.16
C GLY A 19 24.21 4.64 0.43
N VAL A 20 24.43 3.86 1.50
CA VAL A 20 23.61 2.69 1.80
C VAL A 20 22.24 3.13 2.31
N ARG A 21 21.18 2.63 1.66
CA ARG A 21 19.77 2.87 1.99
C ARG A 21 19.12 1.58 2.48
N ARG A 22 18.04 1.70 3.27
CA ARG A 22 17.24 0.56 3.70
C ARG A 22 16.06 0.38 2.76
N TYR A 23 15.92 -0.82 2.22
CA TYR A 23 14.74 -1.29 1.50
C TYR A 23 14.05 -2.36 2.36
N VAL A 24 12.82 -2.72 1.98
CA VAL A 24 12.00 -3.70 2.71
C VAL A 24 12.76 -5.02 2.94
N ASN A 25 13.50 -5.47 1.94
CA ASN A 25 14.20 -6.76 1.97
C ASN A 25 15.66 -6.68 2.47
N SER A 26 16.34 -5.53 2.37
CA SER A 26 17.79 -5.46 2.56
C SER A 26 18.33 -4.04 2.67
N THR A 27 19.61 -3.93 3.02
CA THR A 27 20.34 -2.66 2.97
C THR A 27 21.25 -2.63 1.75
N VAL A 28 21.07 -1.67 0.84
CA VAL A 28 21.76 -1.66 -0.46
C VAL A 28 22.40 -0.32 -0.77
N CYS A 29 23.53 -0.35 -1.49
CA CYS A 29 24.18 0.84 -2.02
C CYS A 29 23.56 1.25 -3.37
N PRO A 30 23.91 2.43 -3.93
CA PRO A 30 23.32 2.92 -5.18
C PRO A 30 23.48 1.97 -6.39
N ALA A 31 24.55 1.17 -6.43
CA ALA A 31 24.77 0.18 -7.48
C ALA A 31 23.88 -1.07 -7.36
N HIS A 32 23.29 -1.30 -6.18
CA HIS A 32 22.49 -2.48 -5.88
C HIS A 32 21.05 -2.11 -5.46
N THR A 33 20.56 -0.93 -5.86
CA THR A 33 19.14 -0.62 -5.73
C THR A 33 18.35 -1.54 -6.67
N PRO A 34 17.06 -1.83 -6.37
CA PRO A 34 16.22 -2.60 -7.29
C PRO A 34 16.19 -2.00 -8.71
N SER A 35 16.19 -0.67 -8.83
CA SER A 35 16.27 0.01 -10.13
C SER A 35 17.60 -0.23 -10.84
N ALA A 36 18.72 -0.11 -10.14
CA ALA A 36 20.05 -0.37 -10.71
C ALA A 36 20.20 -1.81 -11.20
N LEU A 37 19.71 -2.78 -10.42
CA LEU A 37 19.69 -4.20 -10.83
C LEU A 37 18.78 -4.45 -12.04
N ALA A 38 17.71 -3.68 -12.19
CA ALA A 38 16.81 -3.72 -13.33
C ALA A 38 17.31 -2.88 -14.53
N GLY A 39 18.50 -2.27 -14.46
CA GLY A 39 19.06 -1.41 -15.51
C GLY A 39 18.27 -0.10 -15.71
N ARG A 40 17.52 0.33 -14.69
CA ARG A 40 16.71 1.56 -14.72
C ARG A 40 17.40 2.67 -13.94
N PRO A 41 17.21 3.94 -14.33
CA PRO A 41 17.66 5.05 -13.51
C PRO A 41 17.00 5.01 -12.13
N GLU A 42 17.69 5.54 -11.12
CA GLU A 42 17.10 5.75 -9.81
C GLU A 42 15.93 6.74 -9.96
N PRO A 43 14.74 6.46 -9.39
CA PRO A 43 13.64 7.39 -9.46
C PRO A 43 13.99 8.67 -8.72
N GLU A 44 13.68 9.82 -9.34
CA GLU A 44 13.79 11.10 -8.67
C GLU A 44 12.93 11.10 -7.39
N PRO A 45 13.39 11.73 -6.29
CA PRO A 45 12.56 11.95 -5.13
C PRO A 45 11.28 12.65 -5.58
N GLY A 46 10.13 11.98 -5.42
CA GLY A 46 8.85 12.63 -5.63
C GLY A 46 8.66 13.78 -4.63
N PRO A 47 7.63 14.62 -4.80
CA PRO A 47 7.32 15.75 -3.91
C PRO A 47 6.99 15.36 -2.44
N GLY A 48 7.32 14.14 -2.02
CA GLY A 48 6.82 13.52 -0.79
C GLY A 48 5.36 13.10 -0.94
N MET A 49 4.86 12.37 0.05
CA MET A 49 3.41 12.32 0.28
C MET A 49 3.00 13.62 0.99
N PRO A 50 1.87 14.24 0.63
CA PRO A 50 1.36 15.37 1.39
C PRO A 50 1.04 14.94 2.82
N ASP A 51 1.23 15.84 3.80
CA ASP A 51 1.04 15.53 5.23
C ASP A 51 -0.34 14.93 5.54
N ALA A 52 -1.36 15.32 4.76
CA ALA A 52 -2.73 14.85 4.90
C ALA A 52 -3.06 13.55 4.15
N ALA A 53 -2.09 12.90 3.50
CA ALA A 53 -2.33 11.74 2.62
C ALA A 53 -3.04 10.57 3.32
N TRP A 54 -2.90 10.46 4.65
CA TRP A 54 -3.50 9.41 5.48
C TRP A 54 -4.56 9.94 6.47
N THR A 55 -4.76 11.26 6.54
CA THR A 55 -5.75 11.88 7.43
C THR A 55 -7.11 12.04 6.76
N THR A 56 -7.14 12.14 5.42
CA THR A 56 -8.40 12.17 4.67
C THR A 56 -8.88 10.74 4.45
N ALA A 57 -9.86 10.31 5.25
CA ALA A 57 -10.49 9.01 5.05
C ALA A 57 -11.11 8.96 3.64
N SER A 58 -10.69 7.98 2.83
CA SER A 58 -11.32 7.77 1.53
C SER A 58 -12.79 7.40 1.74
N PRO A 59 -13.75 7.97 0.98
CA PRO A 59 -15.14 7.55 1.02
C PRO A 59 -15.33 6.05 0.73
N ILE A 60 -14.40 5.43 -0.01
CA ILE A 60 -14.41 3.98 -0.27
C ILE A 60 -14.11 3.15 0.99
N SER A 61 -13.49 3.75 2.00
CA SER A 61 -13.09 3.08 3.24
C SER A 61 -14.17 3.15 4.32
N ASP A 62 -15.32 3.81 4.08
CA ASP A 62 -16.43 3.83 5.03
C ASP A 62 -17.17 2.48 5.02
N SER A 63 -16.73 1.56 5.88
CA SER A 63 -17.29 0.22 6.03
C SER A 63 -18.77 0.23 6.40
N ARG A 64 -19.27 1.28 7.07
CA ARG A 64 -20.69 1.38 7.46
C ARG A 64 -21.60 1.49 6.24
N ILE A 65 -21.21 2.27 5.24
CA ILE A 65 -22.02 2.47 4.02
C ILE A 65 -22.06 1.19 3.18
N HIS A 66 -20.92 0.50 3.04
CA HIS A 66 -20.84 -0.76 2.30
C HIS A 66 -21.63 -1.87 2.96
N ASP A 67 -21.59 -1.93 4.29
CA ASP A 67 -22.38 -2.87 5.06
C ASP A 67 -23.89 -2.60 4.94
N GLN A 68 -24.31 -1.33 5.00
CA GLN A 68 -25.71 -0.95 4.80
C GLN A 68 -26.22 -1.35 3.40
N ARG A 69 -25.43 -1.11 2.34
CA ARG A 69 -25.79 -1.53 0.97
C ARG A 69 -25.81 -3.06 0.78
N ALA A 70 -24.88 -3.77 1.42
CA ALA A 70 -24.84 -5.23 1.38
C ALA A 70 -26.03 -5.86 2.14
N ILE A 71 -26.42 -5.25 3.26
CA ILE A 71 -27.60 -5.65 4.03
C ILE A 71 -28.88 -5.33 3.25
N SER A 72 -29.03 -4.11 2.70
CA SER A 72 -30.23 -3.72 1.97
C SER A 72 -30.44 -4.57 0.71
N SER A 73 -29.38 -4.88 -0.03
CA SER A 73 -29.47 -5.77 -1.21
C SER A 73 -29.62 -7.26 -0.86
N GLY A 74 -29.63 -7.63 0.42
CA GLY A 74 -29.75 -9.03 0.86
C GLY A 74 -28.48 -9.87 0.66
N LYS A 75 -27.39 -9.29 0.15
CA LYS A 75 -26.09 -9.97 -0.01
C LYS A 75 -25.46 -10.36 1.33
N ARG A 76 -25.82 -9.66 2.42
CA ARG A 76 -25.40 -9.96 3.78
C ARG A 76 -26.58 -10.37 4.65
N ARG A 77 -26.46 -11.50 5.35
CA ARG A 77 -27.47 -11.95 6.33
C ARG A 77 -27.56 -10.94 7.48
N SER A 78 -28.78 -10.63 7.89
CA SER A 78 -29.07 -9.69 8.97
C SER A 78 -30.41 -10.04 9.62
N SER A 79 -30.69 -9.46 10.79
CA SER A 79 -32.03 -9.56 11.38
C SER A 79 -33.04 -8.77 10.54
N SER A 80 -34.32 -9.13 10.62
CA SER A 80 -35.39 -8.45 9.89
C SER A 80 -35.52 -6.96 10.24
N ALA A 81 -35.12 -6.56 11.45
CA ALA A 81 -35.06 -5.17 11.89
C ALA A 81 -33.90 -4.42 11.23
N ALA A 82 -32.70 -5.02 11.21
CA ALA A 82 -31.51 -4.43 10.59
C ALA A 82 -31.65 -4.31 9.07
N TYR A 83 -32.29 -5.29 8.42
CA TYR A 83 -32.61 -5.24 6.99
C TYR A 83 -33.50 -4.03 6.63
N ARG A 84 -34.59 -3.82 7.39
CA ARG A 84 -35.51 -2.69 7.19
C ARG A 84 -34.84 -1.35 7.44
N ALA A 85 -34.02 -1.24 8.48
CA ALA A 85 -33.26 -0.02 8.76
C ALA A 85 -32.27 0.31 7.63
N ALA A 86 -31.57 -0.69 7.08
CA ALA A 86 -30.65 -0.50 5.97
C ALA A 86 -31.38 -0.12 4.66
N GLN A 87 -32.56 -0.70 4.39
CA GLN A 87 -33.41 -0.33 3.26
C GLN A 87 -33.86 1.13 3.30
N ALA A 88 -34.14 1.66 4.50
CA ALA A 88 -34.50 3.06 4.69
C ALA A 88 -33.30 4.03 4.61
N ALA A 89 -32.09 3.57 4.95
CA ALA A 89 -30.89 4.40 5.01
C ALA A 89 -30.17 4.57 3.65
N VAL A 90 -30.38 3.65 2.70
CA VAL A 90 -29.73 3.68 1.39
C VAL A 90 -30.59 4.49 0.40
N HIS A 91 -29.99 5.50 -0.25
CA HIS A 91 -30.61 6.17 -1.39
C HIS A 91 -30.66 5.24 -2.60
N HIS A 92 -31.86 4.94 -3.07
CA HIS A 92 -32.09 4.24 -4.34
C HIS A 92 -32.11 5.29 -5.45
N THR A 93 -31.08 5.33 -6.28
CA THR A 93 -31.14 6.06 -7.56
C THR A 93 -31.97 5.24 -8.52
N THR A 94 -33.13 5.77 -8.90
CA THR A 94 -34.03 5.21 -9.91
C THR A 94 -33.45 5.33 -11.31
#